data_AF-A0A966TQ68-F1
#
_entry.id   AF-A0A966TQ68-F1
#
_cell.length_a   1.000
_cell.length_b   1.000
_cell.length_c   1.000
_cell.angle_alpha   90.00
_cell.angle_beta   90.00
_cell.angle_gamma   90.00
#
_symmetry.space_group_name_H-M   'P 1'
#
loop_
_entity.id
_entity.type
_entity.pdbx_description
1 polymer ?
#
loop_
_entity_poly.entity_id
_entity_poly.type
_entity_poly.pdbx_seq_one_letter_code
_entity_poly.pdbx_strand_id
1 'polypeptide(L)' 'MDVLLIVLLTFLNALFAMSEMALASSRRAVLVALAEEKMAGAQAALELQQRPTEFLST' A
#
# COMPACT_ATOMS: atom_id res chain seq x y z
N MET A 1 -26.34 8.04 -13.02
CA MET A 1 -25.53 6.80 -13.01
C MET A 1 -24.05 7.13 -13.19
N ASP A 2 -23.70 8.06 -14.07
CA ASP A 2 -22.31 8.44 -14.37
C ASP A 2 -21.57 9.08 -13.19
N VAL A 3 -22.23 9.97 -12.45
CA VAL A 3 -21.61 10.65 -11.28
C VAL A 3 -21.22 9.65 -10.19
N LEU A 4 -22.06 8.64 -9.93
CA LEU A 4 -21.74 7.60 -8.95
C LEU A 4 -20.51 6.80 -9.37
N LEU A 5 -20.42 6.46 -10.65
CA LEU A 5 -19.30 5.71 -11.21
C LEU A 5 -18.02 6.54 -11.21
N ILE A 6 -18.10 7.83 -11.55
CA ILE A 6 -16.97 8.77 -11.47
C ILE A 6 -16.47 8.87 -10.03
N VAL A 7 -17.36 9.11 -9.06
CA VAL A 7 -16.97 9.18 -7.63
C VAL A 7 -16.33 7.87 -7.18
N LEU A 8 -16.92 6.73 -7.52
CA LEU A 8 -16.36 5.42 -7.19
C LEU A 8 -14.94 5.26 -7.75
N LEU A 9 -14.74 5.54 -9.04
CA LEU A 9 -13.45 5.43 -9.69
C LEU A 9 -12.42 6.41 -9.10
N THR A 10 -12.82 7.64 -8.77
CA THR A 10 -11.95 8.61 -8.11
C THR A 10 -11.51 8.11 -6.73
N PHE A 11 -12.44 7.55 -5.93
CA PHE A 11 -12.11 7.01 -4.61
C PHE A 11 -11.20 5.78 -4.72
N LEU A 12 -11.45 4.87 -5.65
CA LEU A 12 -10.58 3.74 -5.92
C LEU A 12 -9.18 4.21 -6.32
N ASN A 13 -9.07 5.16 -7.24
CA ASN A 13 -7.78 5.70 -7.66
C ASN A 13 -7.03 6.37 -6.51
N ALA A 14 -7.74 7.16 -5.67
CA ALA A 14 -7.17 7.76 -4.48
C ALA A 14 -6.69 6.70 -3.46
N LEU A 15 -7.46 5.62 -3.27
CA LEU A 15 -7.08 4.52 -2.38
C LEU A 15 -5.80 3.81 -2.85
N PHE A 16 -5.68 3.55 -4.16
CA PHE A 16 -4.47 2.97 -4.73
C PHE A 16 -3.26 3.90 -4.58
N ALA A 17 -3.39 5.17 -4.95
CA ALA A 17 -2.32 6.16 -4.82
C ALA A 17 -1.88 6.35 -3.36
N MET A 18 -2.83 6.38 -2.42
CA MET A 18 -2.53 6.49 -0.99
C MET A 18 -1.81 5.24 -0.45
N SER A 19 -2.10 4.05 -0.97
CA SER A 19 -1.47 2.80 -0.51
C SER A 19 0.03 2.78 -0.85
N GLU A 20 0.41 3.27 -2.03
CA GLU A 20 1.80 3.41 -2.45
C GLU A 20 2.54 4.45 -1.58
N MET A 21 1.93 5.61 -1.34
CA MET A 21 2.49 6.65 -0.45
C MET A 21 2.59 6.19 1.01
N ALA A 22 1.62 5.42 1.51
CA ALA A 22 1.65 4.85 2.85
C ALA A 22 2.80 3.85 3.01
N LEU A 23 3.05 3.01 1.99
CA LEU A 23 4.19 2.10 2.01
C LEU A 23 5.52 2.87 1.91
N ALA A 24 5.63 3.85 1.02
CA ALA A 24 6.84 4.66 0.84
C ALA A 24 7.19 5.53 2.07
N SER A 25 6.19 5.98 2.83
CA SER A 25 6.37 6.75 4.08
C SER A 25 6.52 5.89 5.33
N SER A 26 6.19 4.59 5.26
CA SER A 26 6.30 3.68 6.39
C SER A 26 7.76 3.44 6.77
N ARG A 27 8.05 3.50 8.06
CA ARG A 27 9.42 3.26 8.57
C ARG A 27 9.74 1.77 8.55
N ARG A 28 10.85 1.40 7.90
CA ARG A 28 11.31 0.01 7.82
C ARG A 28 11.36 -0.69 9.18
N ALA A 29 11.87 -0.01 10.20
CA ALA A 29 11.98 -0.56 11.56
C ALA A 29 10.63 -0.99 12.16
N VAL A 30 9.54 -0.27 11.84
CA VAL A 30 8.19 -0.62 12.28
C VAL A 30 7.71 -1.87 11.54
N LEU A 31 7.90 -1.94 10.22
CA LEU A 31 7.51 -3.11 9.43
C LEU A 31 8.25 -4.39 9.86
N VAL A 32 9.53 -4.27 10.25
CA VAL A 32 10.31 -5.40 10.79
C VAL A 32 9.72 -5.89 12.11
N ALA A 33 9.43 -4.98 13.04
CA ALA A 33 8.79 -5.35 14.32
C ALA A 33 7.42 -6.02 14.12
N LEU A 34 6.59 -5.49 13.20
CA LEU A 34 5.29 -6.08 12.88
C LEU A 34 5.41 -7.47 12.20
N ALA A 35 6.46 -7.68 11.40
CA ALA A 35 6.74 -8.99 10.79
C ALA A 35 7.23 -10.00 11.83
N GLU A 36 8.03 -9.57 12.82
CA GLU A 36 8.43 -10.38 13.98
C GLU A 36 7.22 -10.78 14.84
N GLU A 37 6.23 -9.89 14.98
CA GLU A 37 4.95 -10.15 15.65
C GLU A 37 3.99 -11.04 14.83
N LYS A 38 4.41 -11.54 13.66
CA LYS A 38 3.62 -12.37 12.73
C LYS A 38 2.30 -11.72 12.30
N MET A 39 2.26 -10.39 12.23
CA MET A 39 1.11 -9.68 11.69
C MET A 39 0.91 -10.02 10.22
N ALA A 40 -0.32 -10.38 9.86
CA ALA A 40 -0.67 -10.70 8.48
C ALA A 40 -0.37 -9.49 7.57
N GLY A 41 0.33 -9.73 6.47
CA GLY A 41 0.71 -8.67 5.52
C GLY A 41 1.95 -7.86 5.90
N ALA A 42 2.50 -7.97 7.12
CA ALA A 42 3.70 -7.24 7.51
C ALA A 42 4.96 -7.72 6.77
N GLN A 43 5.10 -9.04 6.55
CA GLN A 43 6.17 -9.58 5.70
C GLN A 43 6.04 -9.11 4.24
N ALA A 44 4.83 -9.13 3.68
CA ALA A 44 4.59 -8.67 2.32
C ALA A 44 4.92 -7.16 2.17
N ALA A 45 4.50 -6.33 3.13
CA ALA A 45 4.86 -4.91 3.16
C ALA A 45 6.37 -4.69 3.30
N LEU A 46 7.06 -5.51 4.10
CA LEU A 46 8.51 -5.45 4.24
C LEU A 46 9.23 -5.82 2.93
N GLU A 47 8.75 -6.83 2.22
CA GLU A 47 9.28 -7.27 0.91
C GLU A 47 9.04 -6.22 -0.17
N LEU A 48 7.84 -5.65 -0.23
CA LEU A 48 7.49 -4.55 -1.13
C LEU A 48 8.30 -3.28 -0.84
N GLN A 49 8.65 -3.02 0.42
CA GLN A 49 9.53 -1.90 0.77
C GLN A 49 10.99 -2.14 0.30
N GLN A 50 11.44 -3.39 0.17
CA GLN A 50 12.73 -3.72 -0.43
C GLN A 50 12.73 -3.55 -1.96
N ARG A 51 11.54 -3.54 -2.58
CA ARG A 51 11.32 -3.36 -4.02
C ARG A 51 10.27 -2.27 -4.30
N PRO A 52 10.55 -1.00 -3.99
CA PRO A 52 9.56 0.07 -4.02
C PRO A 52 8.90 0.28 -5.39
N THR A 53 9.54 -0.12 -6.48
CA THR A 53 9.02 0.01 -7.85
C THR A 53 8.02 -1.08 -8.28
N GLU A 54 7.83 -2.16 -7.50
CA GLU A 54 6.93 -3.27 -7.86
C GLU A 54 5.48 -3.10 -7.34
N PHE A 55 5.18 -2.10 -6.51
CA PHE A 55 3.90 -2.04 -5.79
C PHE A 55 2.67 -1.81 -6.71
N LEU A 56 2.80 -1.03 -7.79
CA LEU A 56 1.70 -0.70 -8.72
C LEU A 56 2.10 -0.62 -10.21
N SER A 57 3.30 -1.06 -10.59
CA SER A 57 3.78 -0.98 -11.98
C SER A 57 3.20 -2.04 -12.94
N THR A 58 1.97 -2.53 -12.69
CA THR A 58 1.28 -3.52 -13.56
C THR A 58 0.10 -2.86 -14.26
#